data_AF-A0AAN5BVE3-F1
#
_entry.id   AF-A0AAN5BVE3-F1
#
_cell.length_a   1.000
_cell.length_b   1.000
_cell.length_c   1.000
_cell.angle_alpha   90.00
_cell.angle_beta   90.00
_cell.angle_gamma   90.00
#
_symmetry.space_group_name_H-M   'P 1'
#
loop_
_entity.id
_entity.type
_entity.pdbx_description
1 polymer ?
#
loop_
_entity_poly.entity_id
_entity_poly.type
_entity_poly.pdbx_seq_one_letter_code
_entity_poly.pdbx_strand_id
1 'polypeptide(L)'
;MEFTRCGIHGFHEVIGMDTDEIRFFWALHADKEYARQTAYRVVVSTDRDNLQSQGVCWDSGRVESDAQRNIKCTPNQPFQSTTFHYWKVTVWDENDIPCESPVNEFYTSYPRSSGLLPPYSMNQTYVSIPSRH
;
A
#
# COMPACT_ATOMS: atom_id res chain seq x y z
N MET A 1 -5.30 -16.32 -14.41
CA MET A 1 -5.70 -15.05 -13.78
C MET A 1 -4.55 -14.09 -13.92
N GLU A 2 -4.84 -12.84 -14.27
CA GLU A 2 -3.82 -11.81 -14.45
C GLU A 2 -4.20 -10.55 -13.68
N PHE A 3 -3.21 -9.88 -13.08
CA PHE A 3 -3.43 -8.60 -12.40
C PHE A 3 -3.56 -7.49 -13.44
N THR A 4 -4.69 -6.80 -13.46
CA THR A 4 -4.91 -5.65 -14.35
C THR A 4 -4.64 -4.32 -13.67
N ARG A 5 -4.88 -4.24 -12.35
CA ARG A 5 -4.69 -3.02 -11.58
C ARG A 5 -4.36 -3.35 -10.14
N CYS A 6 -3.35 -2.69 -9.59
CA CYS A 6 -3.01 -2.75 -8.18
C CYS A 6 -2.95 -1.31 -7.63
N GLY A 7 -3.29 -1.12 -6.38
CA GLY A 7 -3.16 0.20 -5.77
C GLY A 7 -3.54 0.24 -4.30
N ILE A 8 -3.46 1.44 -3.75
CA ILE A 8 -3.78 1.73 -2.36
C ILE A 8 -4.85 2.83 -2.34
N HIS A 9 -5.89 2.67 -1.53
CA HIS A 9 -6.97 3.67 -1.37
C HIS A 9 -7.64 4.10 -2.70
N GLY A 10 -7.69 3.21 -3.70
CA GLY A 10 -8.28 3.51 -5.02
C GLY A 10 -7.34 4.25 -6.00
N PHE A 11 -6.17 4.68 -5.56
CA PHE A 11 -5.18 5.38 -6.39
C PHE A 11 -4.16 4.39 -6.98
N HIS A 12 -3.83 4.59 -8.26
CA HIS A 12 -2.87 3.76 -9.00
C HIS A 12 -1.42 4.21 -8.77
N GLU A 13 -1.22 5.47 -8.36
CA GLU A 13 0.07 6.05 -8.00
C GLU A 13 -0.07 6.72 -6.64
N VAL A 14 0.71 6.24 -5.67
CA VAL A 14 0.50 6.55 -4.27
C VAL A 14 1.75 7.23 -3.71
N ILE A 15 1.81 8.54 -3.93
CA ILE A 15 2.90 9.39 -3.44
C ILE A 15 2.38 10.14 -2.21
N GLY A 16 2.95 9.87 -1.03
CA GLY A 16 2.69 10.64 0.19
C GLY A 16 1.44 10.19 0.96
N MET A 17 1.40 8.92 1.38
CA MET A 17 0.35 8.43 2.27
C MET A 17 0.59 8.90 3.70
N ASP A 18 -0.38 9.64 4.23
CA ASP A 18 -0.42 10.17 5.59
C ASP A 18 -1.56 9.50 6.36
N THR A 19 -1.50 8.18 6.52
CA THR A 19 -2.60 7.46 7.17
C THR A 19 -2.10 6.22 7.87
N ASP A 20 -2.39 6.11 9.17
CA ASP A 20 -2.14 4.92 10.00
C ASP A 20 -2.85 3.65 9.45
N GLU A 21 -3.77 3.84 8.51
CA GLU A 21 -4.58 2.79 7.94
C GLU A 21 -4.39 2.71 6.41
N ILE A 22 -3.44 1.88 5.98
CA ILE A 22 -3.22 1.57 4.56
C ILE A 22 -4.23 0.50 4.12
N ARG A 23 -4.94 0.74 3.01
CA ARG A 23 -5.91 -0.22 2.45
C ARG A 23 -5.53 -0.59 1.03
N PHE A 24 -5.22 -1.87 0.83
CA PHE A 24 -4.87 -2.41 -0.48
C PHE A 24 -6.10 -2.79 -1.28
N PHE A 25 -5.97 -2.67 -2.59
CA PHE A 25 -6.90 -3.26 -3.53
C PHE A 25 -6.15 -3.77 -4.77
N TRP A 26 -6.72 -4.79 -5.40
CA TRP A 26 -6.28 -5.28 -6.69
C TRP A 26 -7.49 -5.62 -7.55
N ALA A 27 -7.29 -5.63 -8.87
CA ALA A 27 -8.24 -6.09 -9.85
C ALA A 27 -7.58 -7.21 -10.66
N LEU A 28 -8.34 -8.29 -10.83
CA LEU A 28 -7.93 -9.46 -11.59
C LEU A 28 -8.77 -9.51 -12.87
N HIS A 29 -8.14 -9.92 -13.95
CA HIS A 29 -8.81 -10.36 -15.17
C HIS A 29 -8.60 -11.86 -15.34
N ALA A 30 -9.63 -12.56 -15.80
CA ALA A 30 -9.54 -13.96 -16.11
C ALA A 30 -10.37 -14.28 -17.34
N ASP A 31 -9.76 -14.96 -18.30
CA ASP A 31 -10.44 -15.37 -19.53
C ASP A 31 -11.35 -16.60 -19.34
N LYS A 32 -11.25 -17.27 -18.19
CA LYS A 32 -12.11 -18.41 -17.84
C LYS A 32 -13.37 -17.93 -17.10
N GLU A 33 -14.52 -18.41 -17.55
CA GLU A 33 -15.87 -18.05 -17.09
C GLU A 33 -16.14 -18.35 -15.59
N TYR A 34 -15.28 -19.15 -14.94
CA TYR A 34 -15.40 -19.53 -13.52
C TYR A 34 -14.15 -19.27 -12.68
N ALA A 35 -13.19 -18.52 -13.22
CA ALA A 35 -11.98 -18.21 -12.48
C ALA A 35 -12.32 -17.30 -11.29
N ARG A 36 -12.07 -17.78 -10.07
CA ARG A 36 -12.29 -17.01 -8.83
C ARG A 36 -11.08 -17.10 -7.91
N GLN A 37 -10.80 -16.03 -7.19
CA GLN A 37 -9.77 -16.10 -6.15
C GLN A 37 -10.34 -16.87 -4.95
N THR A 38 -9.56 -17.77 -4.40
CA THR A 38 -9.90 -18.57 -3.21
C THR A 38 -9.18 -18.06 -1.97
N ALA A 39 -7.95 -17.57 -2.15
CA ALA A 39 -7.16 -16.99 -1.09
C ALA A 39 -6.28 -15.85 -1.61
N TYR A 40 -5.78 -15.03 -0.67
CA TYR A 40 -4.78 -14.02 -0.96
C TYR A 40 -3.73 -13.92 0.16
N ARG A 41 -2.57 -13.35 -0.17
CA ARG A 41 -1.51 -12.97 0.75
C ARG A 41 -0.89 -11.68 0.27
N VAL A 42 -0.83 -10.69 1.15
CA VAL A 42 -0.16 -9.41 0.88
C VAL A 42 1.09 -9.35 1.74
N VAL A 43 2.21 -8.98 1.13
CA VAL A 43 3.48 -8.80 1.83
C VAL A 43 4.01 -7.41 1.51
N VAL A 44 4.43 -6.70 2.56
CA VAL A 44 5.02 -5.36 2.49
C VAL A 44 6.41 -5.42 3.12
N SER A 45 7.41 -4.93 2.42
CA SER A 45 8.81 -4.89 2.82
C SER A 45 9.43 -3.54 2.47
N THR A 46 10.46 -3.11 3.20
CA THR A 46 11.32 -2.00 2.77
C THR A 46 12.36 -2.42 1.74
N ASP A 47 12.55 -3.72 1.54
CA ASP A 47 13.49 -4.28 0.58
C ASP A 47 12.76 -4.69 -0.72
N ARG A 48 13.17 -4.09 -1.85
CA ARG A 48 12.58 -4.33 -3.18
C ARG A 48 12.94 -5.71 -3.73
N ASP A 49 14.16 -6.16 -3.49
CA ASP A 49 14.70 -7.37 -4.07
C ASP A 49 14.31 -8.61 -3.25
N ASN A 50 13.99 -8.43 -1.96
CA ASN A 50 13.67 -9.52 -1.05
C ASN A 50 12.46 -9.23 -0.15
N LEU A 51 11.26 -9.42 -0.71
CA LEU A 51 10.00 -9.30 0.03
C LEU A 51 9.71 -10.49 0.98
N GLN A 52 10.65 -11.44 1.16
CA GLN A 52 10.47 -12.60 2.05
C GLN A 52 11.57 -12.77 3.10
N SER A 53 12.44 -11.76 3.27
CA SER A 53 13.57 -11.83 4.21
C SER A 53 13.55 -10.67 5.21
N GLN A 54 14.72 -10.31 5.75
CA GLN A 54 14.88 -9.21 6.69
C GLN A 54 14.38 -7.90 6.05
N GLY A 55 13.32 -7.30 6.61
CA GLY A 55 12.71 -6.08 6.07
C GLY A 55 11.20 -6.14 5.88
N VAL A 56 10.56 -7.30 6.07
CA VAL A 56 9.09 -7.42 6.04
C VAL A 56 8.48 -6.57 7.16
N CYS A 57 7.78 -5.51 6.77
CA CYS A 57 7.03 -4.64 7.67
C CYS A 57 5.68 -5.24 8.03
N TRP A 58 5.06 -5.94 7.07
CA TRP A 58 3.76 -6.56 7.25
C TRP A 58 3.57 -7.75 6.31
N ASP A 59 2.95 -8.80 6.83
CA ASP A 59 2.53 -9.97 6.07
C ASP A 59 1.13 -10.36 6.55
N SER A 60 0.18 -10.47 5.63
CA SER A 60 -1.19 -10.87 5.98
C SER A 60 -1.33 -12.36 6.30
N GLY A 61 -0.32 -13.17 5.98
CA GLY A 61 -0.45 -14.61 5.81
C GLY A 61 -1.36 -14.97 4.63
N ARG A 62 -1.58 -16.26 4.43
CA ARG A 62 -2.62 -16.75 3.50
C ARG A 62 -3.97 -16.57 4.17
N VAL A 63 -4.83 -15.76 3.56
CA VAL A 63 -6.20 -15.50 4.00
C VAL A 63 -7.15 -16.14 2.99
N GLU A 64 -7.93 -17.11 3.45
CA GLU A 64 -8.99 -17.77 2.65
C GLU A 64 -10.16 -16.81 2.46
N SER A 65 -10.12 -16.00 1.39
CA SER A 65 -11.14 -15.01 1.10
C SER A 65 -11.10 -14.55 -0.36
N ASP A 66 -12.28 -14.30 -0.91
CA ASP A 66 -12.52 -13.71 -2.23
C ASP A 66 -12.47 -12.17 -2.21
N ALA A 67 -12.12 -11.56 -1.06
CA ALA A 67 -12.01 -10.11 -0.93
C ALA A 67 -10.81 -9.55 -1.73
N GLN A 68 -11.09 -8.60 -2.64
CA GLN A 68 -10.09 -7.96 -3.51
C GLN A 68 -9.86 -6.48 -3.20
N ARG A 69 -10.66 -5.91 -2.29
CA ARG A 69 -10.70 -4.47 -1.99
C ARG A 69 -10.79 -4.25 -0.49
N ASN A 70 -10.35 -3.06 -0.05
CA ASN A 70 -10.39 -2.63 1.35
C ASN A 70 -9.60 -3.54 2.31
N ILE A 71 -8.54 -4.17 1.81
CA ILE A 71 -7.70 -5.06 2.60
C ILE A 71 -6.85 -4.21 3.53
N LYS A 72 -7.20 -4.21 4.81
CA LYS A 72 -6.56 -3.38 5.82
C LYS A 72 -5.18 -3.92 6.14
N CYS A 73 -4.18 -3.07 5.94
CA CYS A 73 -2.83 -3.31 6.38
C CYS A 73 -2.73 -2.98 7.87
N THR A 74 -2.32 -3.95 8.67
CA THR A 74 -2.10 -3.78 10.12
C THR A 74 -0.68 -4.20 10.47
N PRO A 75 0.32 -3.35 10.19
CA PRO A 75 1.70 -3.66 10.54
C PRO A 75 1.83 -3.69 12.07
N ASN A 76 2.69 -4.59 12.59
CA ASN A 76 2.95 -4.68 14.04
C ASN A 76 3.68 -3.43 14.57
N GLN A 77 4.36 -2.71 13.68
CA GLN A 77 5.04 -1.45 13.97
C GLN A 77 4.59 -0.40 12.95
N PRO A 78 4.57 0.90 13.32
CA PRO A 78 4.30 1.96 12.35
C PRO A 78 5.30 1.88 11.20
N PHE A 79 4.83 2.18 9.98
CA PHE A 79 5.72 2.28 8.83
C PHE A 79 6.79 3.36 9.05
N GLN A 80 7.98 3.14 8.50
CA GLN A 80 9.06 4.11 8.61
C GLN A 80 8.68 5.39 7.86
N SER A 81 8.85 6.55 8.48
CA SER A 81 8.65 7.84 7.82
C SER A 81 9.64 8.01 6.67
N THR A 82 9.25 8.76 5.64
CA THR A 82 10.14 9.17 4.53
C THR A 82 10.88 8.00 3.87
N THR A 83 10.18 6.86 3.71
CA THR A 83 10.80 5.62 3.25
C THR A 83 9.95 4.97 2.16
N PHE A 84 10.62 4.39 1.16
CA PHE A 84 9.95 3.58 0.15
C PHE A 84 9.61 2.21 0.73
N HIS A 85 8.36 1.81 0.51
CA HIS A 85 7.87 0.49 0.87
C HIS A 85 7.43 -0.22 -0.41
N TYR A 86 7.83 -1.47 -0.52
CA TYR A 86 7.51 -2.35 -1.63
C TYR A 86 6.51 -3.38 -1.17
N TRP A 87 5.54 -3.68 -2.01
CA TRP A 87 4.53 -4.67 -1.69
C TRP A 87 4.16 -5.52 -2.88
N LYS A 88 3.75 -6.75 -2.59
CA LYS A 88 3.22 -7.68 -3.58
C LYS A 88 2.00 -8.38 -3.02
N VAL A 89 1.13 -8.80 -3.92
CA VAL A 89 0.00 -9.66 -3.59
C VAL A 89 0.14 -10.98 -4.33
N THR A 90 -0.02 -12.08 -3.61
CA THR A 90 -0.18 -13.43 -4.14
C THR A 90 -1.64 -13.79 -3.99
N VAL A 91 -2.30 -14.18 -5.08
CA VAL A 91 -3.67 -14.71 -5.06
C VAL A 91 -3.64 -16.17 -5.48
N TRP A 92 -4.54 -16.98 -4.93
CA TRP A 92 -4.75 -18.36 -5.34
C TRP A 92 -6.06 -18.47 -6.11
N ASP A 93 -6.05 -19.21 -7.21
CA ASP A 93 -7.25 -19.49 -8.00
C ASP A 93 -8.03 -20.70 -7.43
N GLU A 94 -9.08 -21.12 -8.14
CA GLU A 94 -9.89 -22.28 -7.78
C GLU A 94 -9.14 -23.63 -7.81
N ASN A 95 -7.99 -23.69 -8.48
CA ASN A 95 -7.13 -24.87 -8.58
C ASN A 95 -5.96 -24.82 -7.59
N ASP A 96 -5.98 -23.87 -6.66
CA ASP A 96 -4.90 -23.58 -5.71
C ASP A 96 -3.58 -23.19 -6.38
N ILE A 97 -3.66 -22.63 -7.60
CA ILE A 97 -2.49 -22.15 -8.32
C ILE A 97 -2.19 -20.70 -7.87
N PRO A 98 -1.00 -20.43 -7.32
CA PRO A 98 -0.62 -19.07 -6.94
C PRO A 98 -0.31 -18.22 -8.18
N CYS A 99 -0.86 -17.01 -8.20
CA CYS A 99 -0.51 -15.94 -9.13
C CYS A 99 0.00 -14.74 -8.33
N GLU A 100 1.18 -14.25 -8.70
CA GLU A 100 1.80 -13.09 -8.04
C GLU A 100 1.62 -11.82 -8.87
N SER A 101 1.39 -10.70 -8.20
CA SER A 101 1.40 -9.38 -8.84
C SER A 101 2.83 -8.93 -9.12
N PRO A 102 3.03 -7.98 -10.05
CA PRO A 102 4.27 -7.21 -10.08
C PRO A 102 4.52 -6.54 -8.72
N VAL A 103 5.79 -6.24 -8.43
CA VAL A 103 6.17 -5.48 -7.23
C VAL A 103 5.64 -4.05 -7.40
N ASN A 104 4.82 -3.63 -6.45
CA ASN A 104 4.29 -2.28 -6.36
C ASN A 104 5.05 -1.52 -5.28
N GLU A 105 5.10 -0.19 -5.40
CA GLU A 105 5.78 0.68 -4.43
C GLU A 105 4.84 1.78 -3.93
N PHE A 106 5.03 2.17 -2.68
CA PHE A 106 4.43 3.38 -2.12
C PHE A 106 5.44 4.10 -1.23
N TYR A 107 5.29 5.42 -1.15
CA TYR A 107 6.14 6.26 -0.32
C TYR A 107 5.36 6.78 0.88
N THR A 108 5.85 6.50 2.07
CA THR A 108 5.34 7.09 3.32
C THR A 108 5.98 8.45 3.52
N SER A 109 5.18 9.51 3.48
CA SER A 109 5.64 10.85 3.88
C SER A 109 5.77 10.94 5.40
N TYR A 110 6.17 12.11 5.92
CA TYR A 110 6.13 12.33 7.36
C TYR A 110 4.74 12.00 7.91
N PRO A 111 4.60 11.13 8.92
CA PRO A 111 3.33 10.99 9.60
C PRO A 111 2.98 12.37 10.13
N ARG A 112 1.77 12.86 9.85
CA ARG A 112 1.21 13.95 10.63
C ARG A 112 1.32 13.51 12.07
N SER A 113 2.26 14.14 12.78
CA SER A 113 2.23 14.23 14.23
C SER A 113 0.77 14.44 14.60
N SER A 114 0.20 13.52 15.36
CA SER A 114 -1.06 13.77 16.04
C SER A 114 -0.86 15.03 16.91
N GLY A 115 -1.17 16.20 16.35
CA GLY A 115 -1.31 17.47 17.06
C GLY A 115 -0.07 18.31 17.40
N LEU A 116 1.14 18.05 16.89
CA LEU A 116 2.28 18.96 17.13
C LEU A 116 3.19 19.07 15.92
N LEU A 117 2.95 20.08 15.08
CA LEU A 117 3.93 20.56 14.12
C LEU A 117 5.28 20.73 14.87
N PRO A 118 6.38 20.11 14.42
CA PRO A 118 7.69 20.43 14.97
C PRO A 118 7.95 21.94 14.77
N PRO A 119 8.51 22.66 15.77
CA PRO A 119 8.70 24.11 15.73
C PRO A 119 9.64 24.59 14.60
N TYR A 120 10.25 23.67 13.85
CA TYR A 120 11.16 23.94 12.74
C TYR A 120 10.58 23.57 11.37
N SER A 121 9.25 23.49 11.22
CA SER A 121 8.63 23.49 9.89
C SER A 121 8.66 24.92 9.32
N MET A 122 9.67 25.18 8.49
CA MET A 122 9.90 26.48 7.85
C MET A 122 8.92 26.68 6.68
N ASN A 123 8.27 27.84 6.67
CA ASN A 123 7.40 28.41 5.62
C ASN A 123 5.89 28.13 5.67
N GLN A 124 5.20 28.83 6.57
CA GLN A 124 3.89 29.41 6.23
C GLN A 124 3.65 30.74 6.96
N THR A 125 4.56 31.70 6.80
CA THR A 125 4.16 33.09 6.97
C THR A 125 3.53 33.51 5.65
N TYR A 126 2.20 33.48 5.62
CA TYR A 126 1.42 34.13 4.56
C TYR A 126 1.75 35.62 4.64
N VAL A 127 2.70 36.08 3.83
CA VAL A 127 2.97 37.52 3.69
C VAL A 127 1.80 38.06 2.90
N SER A 128 0.87 38.73 3.58
CA SER A 128 -0.15 39.54 2.93
C SER A 128 0.58 40.63 2.14
N ILE A 129 0.53 40.55 0.81
CA ILE A 129 0.96 41.63 -0.06
C ILE A 129 0.00 42.80 0.19
N PRO A 130 0.44 43.99 0.63
CA PRO A 130 -0.45 45.13 0.71
C PRO A 130 -0.80 45.58 -0.71
N SER A 131 -2.08 45.60 -1.05
CA SER A 131 -2.57 46.25 -2.27
C SER A 131 -2.24 47.73 -2.20
N ARG A 132 -1.40 48.22 -3.13
CA ARG A 132 -1.24 49.67 -3.34
C ARG A 132 -2.52 50.22 -3.97
N HIS A 133 -3.17 51.15 -3.28
CA HIS A 133 -4.04 52.16 -3.85
C HIS A 133 -3.56 53.53 -3.39
#